data_AF-A0A0G4I719-F1
#
_entry.id   AF-A0A0G4I719-F1
#
_cell.length_a   1.000
_cell.length_b   1.000
_cell.length_c   1.000
_cell.angle_alpha   90.00
_cell.angle_beta   90.00
_cell.angle_gamma   90.00
#
_symmetry.space_group_name_H-M   'P 1'
#
loop_
_entity.id
_entity.type
_entity.pdbx_description
1 polymer ?
#
loop_
_entity_poly.entity_id
_entity_poly.type
_entity_poly.pdbx_seq_one_letter_code
_entity_poly.pdbx_strand_id
1 'polypeptide(L)'
;MPSIGTPFHPVLDTDPVKQYREDYRKYREGHAKGARGEAKDATSRPRSKSQGGKGELPEDSIFGGSDDIQNMYDLLTEWRVRYRAFRRGEAHGSEGEVGRLASMFNKDHLKLLPVWQLRALQVYLKKQQLLPAVPPPLKRKIHFHFGAGKLALGLIFKAMARSAVQESSRIVVVQRASDAWQDVVKHSHPDVTFSVNGTAVMALKVCRPGEQIDKSLFLSDEPVGAAAPCGYFLLHGSTPEETAKVDELISWAVSTDCPLRAVFSASLGPALEKGVSPVLSKLEDKPQGKRPAMYGCENDQKAVEKLGETLKGKVDTVKCMVDRICAERSVIVPAGGDLPCDVNVTAEPFSGEIVVLSPPEDAPRPAFVGGNVQIPILEAQARYFCQRKILCVNGMHTTLAFMTLCKFEKGNRPGEHELMTWETATEAEKERLWAWAVSRCILCVFEHDVDIIKSAHNVTTDKEVCEILLAYAKKTLDRFSTVKDTTTRVLSGGIVNRYQTRLKMVQDFLDASKPDSSPAGRELLRQAGISAETLQGHVRALVADAKRFASTEGQADQQTPAAPAAAPQQPADAGAGMASLRSLIGIPTWMASVVSTMRNFGYGAGEDKSPSRNR
;
A
#
# COMPACT_ATOMS: atom_id res chain seq x y z
N MET A 1 11.10 -21.95 30.91
CA MET A 1 10.71 -21.73 29.50
C MET A 1 9.38 -22.44 29.26
N PRO A 2 8.42 -21.86 28.52
CA PRO A 2 7.16 -22.56 28.21
C PRO A 2 7.45 -23.81 27.37
N SER A 3 6.91 -24.96 27.78
CA SER A 3 7.12 -26.23 27.05
C SER A 3 6.50 -26.12 25.66
N ILE A 4 7.16 -26.71 24.64
CA ILE A 4 6.50 -26.93 23.35
C ILE A 4 5.28 -27.81 23.62
N GLY A 5 4.09 -27.31 23.28
CA GLY A 5 2.85 -28.07 23.46
C GLY A 5 2.93 -29.41 22.75
N THR A 6 2.42 -30.45 23.41
CA THR A 6 2.37 -31.81 22.87
C THR A 6 1.75 -31.80 21.47
N PRO A 7 2.30 -32.56 20.51
CA PRO A 7 1.70 -32.69 19.19
C PRO A 7 0.25 -33.16 19.30
N PHE A 8 -0.60 -32.66 18.40
CA PHE A 8 -2.03 -32.99 18.39
C PHE A 8 -2.33 -34.47 18.09
N HIS A 9 -1.33 -35.24 17.66
CA HIS A 9 -1.44 -36.66 17.36
C HIS A 9 -0.30 -37.44 18.05
N PRO A 10 -0.59 -38.54 18.77
CA PRO A 10 0.42 -39.30 19.54
C PRO A 10 1.58 -39.83 18.68
N VAL A 11 1.30 -40.19 17.43
CA VAL A 11 2.33 -40.66 16.48
C VAL A 11 3.38 -39.59 16.12
N LEU A 12 3.05 -38.31 16.33
CA LEU A 12 3.96 -37.19 16.13
C LEU A 12 4.72 -36.84 17.41
N ASP A 13 4.45 -37.51 18.53
CA ASP A 13 5.13 -37.31 19.82
C ASP A 13 6.46 -38.07 19.90
N THR A 14 7.23 -38.02 18.82
CA THR A 14 8.56 -38.62 18.72
C THR A 14 9.64 -37.57 18.94
N ASP A 15 10.79 -38.00 19.49
CA ASP A 15 11.93 -37.12 19.76
C ASP A 15 12.42 -36.35 18.52
N PRO A 16 12.46 -36.92 17.29
CA PRO A 16 12.84 -36.18 16.09
C PRO A 16 11.89 -35.03 15.75
N VAL A 17 10.57 -35.22 15.93
CA VAL A 17 9.56 -34.19 15.66
C VAL A 17 9.61 -33.09 16.73
N LYS A 18 9.84 -33.47 18.00
CA LYS A 18 10.08 -32.51 19.09
C LYS A 18 11.31 -31.64 18.78
N GLN A 19 12.42 -32.26 18.39
CA GLN A 19 13.66 -31.58 18.03
C GLN A 19 13.46 -30.63 16.83
N TYR A 20 12.78 -31.08 15.77
CA TYR A 20 12.46 -30.23 14.62
C TYR A 20 11.63 -29.00 15.01
N ARG A 21 10.62 -29.18 15.88
CA ARG A 21 9.77 -28.07 16.35
C ARG A 21 10.54 -27.08 17.21
N GLU A 22 11.48 -27.56 18.02
CA GLU A 22 12.39 -26.71 18.80
C GLU A 22 13.30 -25.88 17.91
N ASP A 23 13.90 -26.52 16.91
CA ASP A 23 14.85 -25.85 16.02
C ASP A 23 14.13 -24.87 15.06
N TYR A 24 12.92 -25.21 14.63
CA TYR A 24 12.07 -24.30 13.85
C TYR A 24 11.60 -23.08 14.67
N ARG A 25 11.28 -23.26 15.96
CA ARG A 25 10.95 -22.15 16.87
C ARG A 25 12.14 -21.23 17.07
N LYS A 26 13.33 -21.79 17.37
CA LYS A 26 14.58 -21.01 17.51
C LYS A 26 14.90 -20.22 16.25
N TYR A 27 14.64 -20.79 15.07
CA TYR A 27 14.78 -20.10 13.79
C TYR A 27 13.83 -18.91 13.64
N ARG A 28 12.55 -19.08 14.01
CA ARG A 28 11.54 -18.00 13.97
C ARG A 28 11.84 -16.88 14.99
N GLU A 29 12.55 -17.20 16.06
CA GLU A 29 13.04 -16.27 17.07
C GLU A 29 14.35 -15.56 16.66
N GLY A 30 14.87 -15.83 15.46
CA GLY A 30 16.03 -15.12 14.90
C GLY A 30 17.40 -15.68 15.31
N HIS A 31 17.45 -16.88 15.91
CA HIS A 31 18.73 -17.52 16.22
C HIS A 31 19.38 -18.11 14.95
N ALA A 32 20.60 -17.66 14.64
CA ALA A 32 21.31 -17.96 13.39
C ALA A 32 21.92 -19.38 13.29
N LYS A 33 21.71 -20.25 14.27
CA LYS A 33 22.15 -21.66 14.25
C LYS A 33 20.93 -22.60 14.27
N GLY A 34 20.86 -23.47 13.26
CA GLY A 34 19.74 -24.38 12.97
C GLY A 34 19.30 -24.34 11.48
N ALA A 35 19.77 -23.34 10.72
CA ALA A 35 19.42 -23.16 9.32
C ALA A 35 20.44 -23.81 8.36
N ARG A 36 20.46 -25.15 8.34
CA ARG A 36 20.86 -26.03 7.23
C ARG A 36 20.80 -27.45 7.75
N GLY A 37 20.31 -28.39 6.94
CA GLY A 37 20.19 -29.80 7.29
C GLY A 37 21.53 -30.48 7.60
N GLU A 38 22.08 -30.24 8.78
CA GLU A 38 23.12 -31.07 9.38
C GLU A 38 22.50 -31.99 10.41
N ALA A 39 21.75 -32.98 9.92
CA ALA A 39 21.84 -34.32 10.49
C ALA A 39 23.07 -34.98 9.84
N LYS A 40 24.27 -34.51 10.19
CA LYS A 40 25.47 -35.33 10.02
C LYS A 40 25.44 -36.30 11.21
N ASP A 41 25.51 -37.60 10.92
CA ASP A 41 25.56 -38.73 11.87
C ASP A 41 24.28 -39.49 12.24
N ALA A 42 23.36 -39.70 11.28
CA ALA A 42 22.31 -40.73 11.43
C ALA A 42 22.43 -41.93 10.44
N THR A 43 23.45 -41.98 9.57
CA THR A 43 23.60 -43.05 8.56
C THR A 43 24.57 -44.16 8.93
N SER A 44 25.13 -44.18 10.14
CA SER A 44 26.08 -45.21 10.59
C SER A 44 25.51 -46.07 11.73
N ARG A 45 24.52 -46.92 11.43
CA ARG A 45 24.30 -48.14 12.23
C ARG A 45 24.16 -49.38 11.34
N PRO A 46 24.86 -50.47 11.66
CA PRO A 46 24.84 -51.69 10.87
C PRO A 46 23.49 -52.40 11.01
N ARG A 47 22.99 -52.95 9.89
CA ARG A 47 21.83 -53.85 9.82
C ARG A 47 21.96 -54.97 10.85
N SER A 48 21.18 -54.91 11.93
CA SER A 48 20.88 -56.08 12.74
C SER A 48 19.71 -56.84 12.12
N LYS A 49 19.96 -58.11 11.76
CA LYS A 49 18.92 -59.10 11.51
C LYS A 49 18.35 -59.57 12.85
N SER A 50 17.03 -59.65 12.95
CA SER A 50 16.20 -60.53 13.81
C SER A 50 14.92 -59.77 14.19
N GLN A 51 13.74 -60.37 14.38
CA GLN A 51 13.18 -61.70 14.16
C GLN A 51 11.66 -61.50 14.24
N GLY A 52 10.89 -62.36 13.57
CA GLY A 52 9.44 -62.23 13.45
C GLY A 52 8.68 -62.22 14.78
N GLY A 53 7.64 -61.39 14.81
CA GLY A 53 6.48 -61.52 15.68
C GLY A 53 5.25 -61.13 14.88
N LYS A 54 4.47 -62.12 14.43
CA LYS A 54 3.14 -61.90 13.87
C LYS A 54 2.21 -61.48 15.01
N GLY A 55 1.93 -60.18 15.10
CA GLY A 55 0.78 -59.66 15.82
C GLY A 55 -0.14 -59.01 14.80
N GLU A 56 -1.29 -59.61 14.55
CA GLU A 56 -2.36 -59.03 13.74
C GLU A 56 -2.84 -57.74 14.42
N LEU A 57 -2.71 -56.61 13.71
CA LEU A 57 -3.35 -55.34 14.06
C LEU A 57 -4.45 -55.04 13.03
N PRO A 58 -5.54 -54.36 13.44
CA PRO A 58 -6.74 -54.21 12.64
C PRO A 58 -6.51 -53.35 11.38
N GLU A 59 -7.17 -53.72 10.28
CA GLU A 59 -7.05 -53.16 8.91
C GLU A 59 -7.41 -51.66 8.72
N ASP A 60 -7.54 -50.85 9.77
CA ASP A 60 -7.94 -49.43 9.68
C ASP A 60 -6.83 -48.42 10.05
N SER A 61 -5.55 -48.81 10.01
CA SER A 61 -4.47 -47.82 10.09
C SER A 61 -4.32 -47.09 8.75
N ILE A 62 -4.89 -45.89 8.66
CA ILE A 62 -4.78 -44.94 7.52
C ILE A 62 -3.32 -44.58 7.17
N PHE A 63 -2.35 -44.96 8.00
CA PHE A 63 -0.93 -44.77 7.75
C PHE A 63 -0.19 -46.09 8.01
N GLY A 64 0.46 -46.62 6.97
CA GLY A 64 1.44 -47.71 7.08
C GLY A 64 2.60 -47.34 8.01
N GLY A 65 3.42 -48.32 8.36
CA GLY A 65 4.47 -48.23 9.39
C GLY A 65 5.36 -46.98 9.32
N SER A 66 5.95 -46.59 10.46
CA SER A 66 6.71 -45.34 10.64
C SER A 66 7.76 -45.04 9.57
N ASP A 67 8.39 -46.09 9.04
CA ASP A 67 9.44 -45.99 8.03
C ASP A 67 8.89 -45.53 6.67
N ASP A 68 7.63 -45.87 6.36
CA ASP A 68 6.97 -45.49 5.11
C ASP A 68 6.60 -44.01 5.10
N ILE A 69 6.16 -43.49 6.25
CA ILE A 69 5.86 -42.05 6.43
C ILE A 69 7.12 -41.20 6.30
N GLN A 70 8.22 -41.62 6.92
CA GLN A 70 9.48 -40.88 6.83
C GLN A 70 9.99 -40.82 5.39
N ASN A 71 9.94 -41.94 4.66
CA ASN A 71 10.28 -41.99 3.24
C ASN A 71 9.41 -41.03 2.40
N MET A 72 8.11 -40.93 2.69
CA MET A 72 7.23 -39.97 2.02
C MET A 72 7.59 -38.50 2.30
N TYR A 73 7.98 -38.18 3.54
CA TYR A 73 8.42 -36.82 3.89
C TYR A 73 9.74 -36.44 3.22
N ASP A 74 10.66 -37.39 3.13
CA ASP A 74 11.96 -37.18 2.48
C ASP A 74 11.78 -36.94 0.98
N LEU A 75 10.94 -37.74 0.31
CA LEU A 75 10.56 -37.55 -1.10
C LEU A 75 9.87 -36.19 -1.34
N LEU A 76 8.93 -35.79 -0.46
CA LEU A 76 8.23 -34.50 -0.54
C LEU A 76 9.19 -33.32 -0.37
N THR A 77 10.15 -33.45 0.56
CA THR A 77 11.16 -32.44 0.85
C THR A 77 12.13 -32.30 -0.32
N GLU A 78 12.61 -33.41 -0.85
CA GLU A 78 13.49 -33.44 -2.01
C GLU A 78 12.81 -32.81 -3.23
N TRP A 79 11.56 -33.18 -3.52
CA TRP A 79 10.80 -32.57 -4.61
C TRP A 79 10.67 -31.05 -4.43
N ARG A 80 10.35 -30.56 -3.22
CA ARG A 80 10.24 -29.12 -2.95
C ARG A 80 11.54 -28.37 -3.16
N VAL A 81 12.66 -28.96 -2.75
CA VAL A 81 13.99 -28.37 -2.93
C VAL A 81 14.32 -28.27 -4.43
N ARG A 82 14.14 -29.36 -5.19
CA ARG A 82 14.42 -29.38 -6.63
C ARG A 82 13.45 -28.49 -7.44
N TYR A 83 12.17 -28.47 -7.08
CA TYR A 83 11.20 -27.58 -7.71
C TYR A 83 11.53 -26.09 -7.47
N ARG A 84 12.00 -25.73 -6.27
CA ARG A 84 12.49 -24.36 -5.99
C ARG A 84 13.75 -24.02 -6.78
N ALA A 85 14.70 -24.94 -6.88
CA ALA A 85 15.91 -24.77 -7.69
C ALA A 85 15.58 -24.55 -9.17
N PHE A 86 14.68 -25.38 -9.72
CA PHE A 86 14.13 -25.22 -11.08
C PHE A 86 13.52 -23.84 -11.29
N ARG A 87 12.67 -23.38 -10.38
CA ARG A 87 12.01 -22.07 -10.44
C ARG A 87 12.98 -20.89 -10.35
N ARG A 88 14.20 -21.10 -9.84
CA ARG A 88 15.28 -20.12 -9.81
C ARG A 88 16.19 -20.16 -11.04
N GLY A 89 15.93 -21.05 -12.00
CA GLY A 89 16.73 -21.19 -13.21
C GLY A 89 18.05 -21.94 -13.01
N GLU A 90 18.18 -22.73 -11.95
CA GLU A 90 19.37 -23.56 -11.71
C GLU A 90 19.41 -24.73 -12.72
N ALA A 91 20.60 -25.11 -13.19
CA ALA A 91 20.79 -26.16 -14.20
C ALA A 91 20.45 -27.59 -13.69
N HIS A 92 20.25 -27.75 -12.38
CA HIS A 92 19.78 -29.00 -11.76
C HIS A 92 18.35 -28.79 -11.25
N GLY A 93 17.44 -29.69 -11.62
CA GLY A 93 15.99 -29.45 -11.56
C GLY A 93 15.33 -29.27 -12.94
N SER A 94 16.00 -29.59 -14.05
CA SER A 94 15.37 -29.58 -15.38
C SER A 94 14.04 -30.36 -15.39
N GLU A 95 13.10 -29.95 -16.23
CA GLU A 95 11.70 -30.43 -16.28
C GLU A 95 11.57 -31.97 -16.17
N GLY A 96 12.53 -32.73 -16.72
CA GLY A 96 12.60 -34.18 -16.61
C GLY A 96 12.87 -34.75 -15.22
N GLU A 97 13.67 -34.09 -14.38
CA GLU A 97 13.97 -34.55 -13.01
C GLU A 97 12.82 -34.26 -12.04
N VAL A 98 12.18 -33.10 -12.19
CA VAL A 98 10.97 -32.75 -11.44
C VAL A 98 9.81 -33.64 -11.85
N GLY A 99 9.68 -33.94 -13.15
CA GLY A 99 8.67 -34.88 -13.67
C GLY A 99 8.85 -36.30 -13.14
N ARG A 100 10.10 -36.77 -13.02
CA ARG A 100 10.41 -38.08 -12.44
C ARG A 100 10.11 -38.18 -10.94
N LEU A 101 10.40 -37.13 -10.17
CA LEU A 101 9.99 -37.11 -8.75
C LEU A 101 8.47 -36.96 -8.63
N ALA A 102 7.83 -36.13 -9.47
CA ALA A 102 6.38 -35.95 -9.50
C ALA A 102 5.63 -37.26 -9.80
N SER A 103 6.17 -38.13 -10.65
CA SER A 103 5.57 -39.45 -10.95
C SER A 103 5.69 -40.46 -9.80
N MET A 104 6.54 -40.20 -8.80
CA MET A 104 6.61 -41.00 -7.57
C MET A 104 5.55 -40.58 -6.55
N PHE A 105 4.84 -39.46 -6.74
CA PHE A 105 3.74 -39.04 -5.87
C PHE A 105 2.45 -39.78 -6.22
N ASN A 106 1.98 -40.62 -5.30
CA ASN A 106 0.63 -41.14 -5.29
C ASN A 106 -0.34 -40.22 -4.51
N LYS A 107 -1.63 -40.57 -4.49
CA LYS A 107 -2.68 -39.81 -3.78
C LYS A 107 -2.43 -39.66 -2.28
N ASP A 108 -1.69 -40.57 -1.66
CA ASP A 108 -1.40 -40.53 -0.23
C ASP A 108 -0.32 -39.49 0.10
N HIS A 109 0.65 -39.28 -0.78
CA HIS A 109 1.62 -38.20 -0.62
C HIS A 109 0.97 -36.81 -0.69
N LEU A 110 -0.11 -36.65 -1.47
CA LEU A 110 -0.86 -35.39 -1.54
C LEU A 110 -1.52 -35.04 -0.18
N LYS A 111 -1.81 -36.04 0.66
CA LYS A 111 -2.38 -35.83 1.99
C LYS A 111 -1.37 -35.19 2.97
N LEU A 112 -0.08 -35.25 2.65
CA LEU A 112 1.00 -34.60 3.42
C LEU A 112 1.24 -33.15 3.00
N LEU A 113 0.53 -32.65 1.99
CA LEU A 113 0.61 -31.23 1.61
C LEU A 113 -0.08 -30.36 2.66
N PRO A 114 0.51 -29.20 3.04
CA PRO A 114 -0.05 -28.30 4.06
C PRO A 114 -1.51 -27.91 3.81
N VAL A 115 -1.89 -27.72 2.53
CA VAL A 115 -3.26 -27.36 2.14
C VAL A 115 -4.24 -28.51 2.41
N TRP A 116 -3.82 -29.76 2.17
CA TRP A 116 -4.64 -30.93 2.39
C TRP A 116 -4.75 -31.25 3.89
N GLN A 117 -3.64 -31.12 4.62
CA GLN A 117 -3.61 -31.23 6.08
C GLN A 117 -4.47 -30.16 6.76
N LEU A 118 -4.42 -28.91 6.28
CA LEU A 118 -5.27 -27.82 6.76
C LEU A 118 -6.75 -28.11 6.53
N ARG A 119 -7.11 -28.62 5.33
CA ARG A 119 -8.50 -28.99 5.02
C ARG A 119 -8.97 -30.19 5.86
N ALA A 120 -8.14 -31.20 6.05
CA ALA A 120 -8.43 -32.35 6.90
C ALA A 120 -8.63 -31.92 8.36
N LEU A 121 -7.78 -31.02 8.86
CA LEU A 121 -7.91 -30.41 10.19
C LEU A 121 -9.22 -29.62 10.31
N GLN A 122 -9.57 -28.79 9.33
CA GLN A 122 -10.84 -28.05 9.31
C GLN A 122 -12.07 -28.99 9.34
N VAL A 123 -12.05 -30.09 8.57
CA VAL A 123 -13.12 -31.09 8.56
C VAL A 123 -13.20 -31.83 9.90
N TYR A 124 -12.06 -32.19 10.48
CA TYR A 124 -11.98 -32.83 11.79
C TYR A 124 -12.52 -31.92 12.89
N LEU A 125 -12.06 -30.66 12.95
CA LEU A 125 -12.54 -29.67 13.91
C LEU A 125 -14.04 -29.40 13.74
N LYS A 126 -14.57 -29.42 12.50
CA LYS A 126 -16.00 -29.31 12.22
C LYS A 126 -16.80 -30.51 12.73
N LYS A 127 -16.28 -31.74 12.54
CA LYS A 127 -16.89 -32.97 13.07
C LYS A 127 -16.90 -33.02 14.59
N GLN A 128 -15.84 -32.53 15.22
CA GLN A 128 -15.69 -32.51 16.68
C GLN A 128 -16.40 -31.32 17.36
N GLN A 129 -17.04 -30.43 16.58
CA GLN A 129 -17.58 -29.15 17.09
C GLN A 129 -16.54 -28.32 17.85
N LEU A 130 -15.24 -28.53 17.55
CA LEU A 130 -14.09 -27.82 18.14
C LEU A 130 -13.64 -26.64 17.29
N LEU A 131 -14.25 -26.43 16.12
CA LEU A 131 -14.23 -25.10 15.53
C LEU A 131 -14.90 -24.17 16.53
N PRO A 132 -14.29 -23.04 16.91
CA PRO A 132 -14.98 -22.05 17.72
C PRO A 132 -16.34 -21.80 17.08
N ALA A 133 -17.38 -21.74 17.91
CA ALA A 133 -18.71 -21.31 17.50
C ALA A 133 -18.55 -20.17 16.49
N VAL A 134 -19.33 -20.23 15.40
CA VAL A 134 -19.38 -19.21 14.32
C VAL A 134 -18.86 -17.90 14.88
N PRO A 135 -17.71 -17.36 14.38
CA PRO A 135 -17.09 -16.18 14.98
C PRO A 135 -18.22 -15.18 15.23
N PRO A 136 -18.34 -14.65 16.46
CA PRO A 136 -19.50 -13.86 16.86
C PRO A 136 -19.80 -12.87 15.73
N PRO A 137 -21.07 -12.72 15.33
CA PRO A 137 -21.43 -11.89 14.18
C PRO A 137 -20.63 -10.59 14.27
N LEU A 138 -19.85 -10.31 13.23
CA LEU A 138 -18.91 -9.19 13.22
C LEU A 138 -19.65 -7.97 13.76
N LYS A 139 -19.22 -7.44 14.92
CA LYS A 139 -19.84 -6.26 15.51
C LYS A 139 -20.01 -5.23 14.41
N ARG A 140 -21.25 -4.78 14.19
CA ARG A 140 -21.56 -3.68 13.27
C ARG A 140 -20.64 -2.51 13.58
N LYS A 141 -20.18 -1.79 12.55
CA LYS A 141 -19.19 -0.73 12.73
C LYS A 141 -19.85 0.64 12.83
N ILE A 142 -19.28 1.51 13.65
CA ILE A 142 -19.47 2.96 13.54
C ILE A 142 -18.17 3.56 13.01
N HIS A 143 -18.27 4.22 11.85
CA HIS A 143 -17.13 4.75 11.11
C HIS A 143 -17.10 6.27 11.21
N PHE A 144 -16.08 6.80 11.87
CA PHE A 144 -15.76 8.22 11.90
C PHE A 144 -14.79 8.57 10.77
N HIS A 145 -15.18 9.48 9.89
CA HIS A 145 -14.29 10.06 8.89
C HIS A 145 -14.02 11.52 9.19
N PHE A 146 -12.76 11.89 9.40
CA PHE A 146 -12.35 13.27 9.62
C PHE A 146 -12.04 13.96 8.28
N GLY A 147 -12.81 15.01 7.98
CA GLY A 147 -12.63 15.84 6.79
C GLY A 147 -13.55 15.48 5.62
N ALA A 148 -14.34 16.44 5.14
CA ALA A 148 -15.19 16.30 3.95
C ALA A 148 -14.60 17.09 2.76
N GLY A 149 -13.29 16.93 2.54
CA GLY A 149 -12.57 17.54 1.42
C GLY A 149 -12.84 16.86 0.08
N LYS A 150 -12.22 17.38 -1.00
CA LYS A 150 -12.40 16.87 -2.37
C LYS A 150 -12.08 15.37 -2.49
N LEU A 151 -11.00 14.91 -1.86
CA LEU A 151 -10.60 13.50 -1.90
C LEU A 151 -11.56 12.60 -1.12
N ALA A 152 -12.01 13.04 0.06
CA ALA A 152 -13.01 12.35 0.87
C ALA A 152 -14.27 12.07 0.05
N LEU A 153 -14.83 13.14 -0.53
CA LEU A 153 -16.04 13.11 -1.34
C LEU A 153 -15.86 12.25 -2.60
N GLY A 154 -14.76 12.49 -3.32
CA GLY A 154 -14.53 11.90 -4.62
C GLY A 154 -14.21 10.42 -4.57
N LEU A 155 -13.60 9.93 -3.48
CA LEU A 155 -13.09 8.57 -3.39
C LEU A 155 -13.63 7.80 -2.17
N ILE A 156 -13.47 8.39 -0.99
CA ILE A 156 -13.64 7.68 0.28
C ILE A 156 -15.12 7.44 0.60
N PHE A 157 -15.97 8.46 0.42
CA PHE A 157 -17.40 8.38 0.73
C PHE A 157 -18.11 7.32 -0.08
N LYS A 158 -17.70 7.10 -1.33
CA LYS A 158 -18.23 6.02 -2.16
C LYS A 158 -17.94 4.63 -1.58
N ALA A 159 -16.75 4.44 -1.04
CA ALA A 159 -16.39 3.18 -0.39
C ALA A 159 -17.07 3.01 0.97
N MET A 160 -17.26 4.11 1.72
CA MET A 160 -18.01 4.11 2.99
C MET A 160 -19.49 3.81 2.78
N ALA A 161 -20.14 4.48 1.81
CA ALA A 161 -21.56 4.28 1.52
C ALA A 161 -21.85 2.82 1.15
N ARG A 162 -20.99 2.19 0.36
CA ARG A 162 -21.07 0.75 0.09
C ARG A 162 -20.92 -0.09 1.35
N SER A 163 -20.04 0.30 2.28
CA SER A 163 -19.86 -0.40 3.56
C SER A 163 -21.10 -0.25 4.46
N ALA A 164 -21.77 0.89 4.40
CA ALA A 164 -23.03 1.11 5.12
C ALA A 164 -24.14 0.19 4.63
N VAL A 165 -24.21 -0.05 3.32
CA VAL A 165 -25.21 -0.96 2.73
C VAL A 165 -24.82 -2.43 2.91
N GLN A 166 -23.57 -2.81 2.64
CA GLN A 166 -23.13 -4.21 2.61
C GLN A 166 -22.81 -4.78 4.00
N GLU A 167 -22.29 -3.95 4.90
CA GLU A 167 -21.85 -4.37 6.25
C GLU A 167 -22.69 -3.71 7.36
N SER A 168 -23.81 -3.05 7.02
CA SER A 168 -24.67 -2.33 7.96
C SER A 168 -23.90 -1.34 8.86
N SER A 169 -22.82 -0.76 8.32
CA SER A 169 -21.99 0.23 9.01
C SER A 169 -22.75 1.55 9.17
N ARG A 170 -22.48 2.27 10.25
CA ARG A 170 -23.01 3.61 10.52
C ARG A 170 -21.91 4.65 10.32
N ILE A 171 -22.23 5.77 9.67
CA ILE A 171 -21.23 6.75 9.25
C ILE A 171 -21.33 8.04 10.07
N VAL A 172 -20.19 8.57 10.49
CA VAL A 172 -20.08 9.90 11.07
C VAL A 172 -18.97 10.63 10.35
N VAL A 173 -19.32 11.66 9.58
CA VAL A 173 -18.35 12.55 8.95
C VAL A 173 -18.15 13.74 9.88
N VAL A 174 -16.94 13.91 10.41
CA VAL A 174 -16.58 15.00 11.32
C VAL A 174 -15.91 16.11 10.53
N GLN A 175 -16.48 17.32 10.62
CA GLN A 175 -16.00 18.47 9.88
C GLN A 175 -16.19 19.76 10.68
N ARG A 176 -15.21 20.66 10.62
CA ARG A 176 -15.34 22.01 11.20
C ARG A 176 -16.33 22.83 10.38
N ALA A 177 -17.25 23.52 11.06
CA ALA A 177 -18.17 24.50 10.52
C ALA A 177 -17.41 25.79 10.10
N SER A 178 -16.70 25.71 8.97
CA SER A 178 -15.98 26.84 8.37
C SER A 178 -16.82 27.56 7.33
N ASP A 179 -16.33 28.69 6.83
CA ASP A 179 -16.96 29.45 5.73
C ASP A 179 -17.31 28.59 4.51
N ALA A 180 -16.46 27.62 4.19
CA ALA A 180 -16.67 26.70 3.08
C ALA A 180 -17.86 25.72 3.27
N TRP A 181 -18.55 25.77 4.40
CA TRP A 181 -19.73 24.96 4.76
C TRP A 181 -20.93 25.80 5.23
N GLN A 182 -20.85 27.14 5.15
CA GLN A 182 -21.89 28.04 5.65
C GLN A 182 -23.27 27.76 5.05
N ASP A 183 -23.31 27.39 3.77
CA ASP A 183 -24.57 27.07 3.09
C ASP A 183 -25.26 25.85 3.73
N VAL A 184 -24.50 24.81 4.10
CA VAL A 184 -25.05 23.63 4.80
C VAL A 184 -25.45 23.99 6.24
N VAL A 185 -24.68 24.85 6.90
CA VAL A 185 -25.01 25.31 8.27
C VAL A 185 -26.31 26.10 8.29
N LYS A 186 -26.51 27.01 7.32
CA LYS A 186 -27.67 27.91 7.25
C LYS A 186 -28.91 27.25 6.68
N HIS A 187 -28.76 26.24 5.83
CA HIS A 187 -29.88 25.50 5.28
C HIS A 187 -30.58 24.71 6.39
N SER A 188 -31.90 24.80 6.49
CA SER A 188 -32.68 24.21 7.59
C SER A 188 -32.98 22.72 7.42
N HIS A 189 -32.84 22.17 6.21
CA HIS A 189 -33.15 20.78 5.93
C HIS A 189 -32.31 19.82 6.81
N PRO A 190 -32.90 18.76 7.39
CA PRO A 190 -32.20 17.88 8.32
C PRO A 190 -31.14 17.01 7.65
N ASP A 191 -31.24 16.81 6.33
CA ASP A 191 -30.32 15.96 5.57
C ASP A 191 -29.47 16.76 4.57
N VAL A 192 -28.31 16.17 4.22
CA VAL A 192 -27.42 16.60 3.14
C VAL A 192 -27.09 15.41 2.23
N THR A 193 -27.04 15.67 0.93
CA THR A 193 -26.61 14.71 -0.09
C THR A 193 -25.18 15.01 -0.50
N PHE A 194 -24.38 13.97 -0.72
CA PHE A 194 -23.04 14.05 -1.27
C PHE A 194 -23.01 13.36 -2.63
N SER A 195 -22.54 14.08 -3.65
CA SER A 195 -22.55 13.63 -5.04
C SER A 195 -21.14 13.69 -5.66
N VAL A 196 -20.91 12.80 -6.63
CA VAL A 196 -19.70 12.81 -7.46
C VAL A 196 -20.15 12.91 -8.90
N ASN A 197 -19.71 13.97 -9.61
CA ASN A 197 -20.13 14.27 -10.97
C ASN A 197 -21.67 14.30 -11.13
N GLY A 198 -22.37 14.91 -10.16
CA GLY A 198 -23.83 15.01 -10.13
C GLY A 198 -24.58 13.72 -9.80
N THR A 199 -23.86 12.61 -9.53
CA THR A 199 -24.48 11.36 -9.11
C THR A 199 -24.40 11.23 -7.59
N ALA A 200 -25.55 11.11 -6.92
CA ALA A 200 -25.63 10.91 -5.48
C ALA A 200 -24.89 9.64 -5.04
N VAL A 201 -24.06 9.77 -4.02
CA VAL A 201 -23.23 8.69 -3.47
C VAL A 201 -23.62 8.36 -2.03
N MET A 202 -24.00 9.36 -1.24
CA MET A 202 -24.29 9.21 0.17
C MET A 202 -25.21 10.32 0.66
N ALA A 203 -26.15 10.00 1.55
CA ALA A 203 -26.94 10.96 2.29
C ALA A 203 -26.64 10.84 3.79
N LEU A 204 -26.59 11.96 4.51
CA LEU A 204 -26.36 12.00 5.96
C LEU A 204 -27.27 13.03 6.62
N LYS A 205 -27.64 12.78 7.88
CA LYS A 205 -28.28 13.79 8.73
C LYS A 205 -27.26 14.83 9.13
N VAL A 206 -27.58 16.11 8.99
CA VAL A 206 -26.72 17.20 9.44
C VAL A 206 -26.88 17.37 10.94
N CYS A 207 -25.78 17.43 11.67
CA CYS A 207 -25.75 17.89 13.06
C CYS A 207 -24.93 19.17 13.13
N ARG A 208 -25.64 20.29 13.29
CA ARG A 208 -25.08 21.65 13.31
C ARG A 208 -24.45 21.98 14.66
N PRO A 209 -23.67 23.07 14.76
CA PRO A 209 -23.25 23.59 16.05
C PRO A 209 -24.45 23.85 16.97
N GLY A 210 -24.37 23.40 18.23
CA GLY A 210 -25.47 23.49 19.22
C GLY A 210 -26.53 22.38 19.17
N GLU A 211 -26.65 21.62 18.08
CA GLU A 211 -27.61 20.50 17.99
C GLU A 211 -27.09 19.24 18.72
N GLN A 212 -28.02 18.43 19.27
CA GLN A 212 -27.70 17.15 19.91
C GLN A 212 -27.67 16.00 18.89
N ILE A 213 -26.82 15.00 19.16
CA ILE A 213 -26.73 13.78 18.36
C ILE A 213 -27.65 12.72 18.97
N ASP A 214 -28.61 12.23 18.19
CA ASP A 214 -29.44 11.10 18.57
C ASP A 214 -28.68 9.78 18.31
N LYS A 215 -28.16 9.20 19.40
CA LYS A 215 -27.40 7.94 19.36
C LYS A 215 -28.26 6.74 18.93
N SER A 216 -29.60 6.81 19.07
CA SER A 216 -30.50 5.72 18.69
C SER A 216 -30.46 5.43 17.19
N LEU A 217 -30.14 6.44 16.37
CA LEU A 217 -29.94 6.30 14.92
C LEU A 217 -28.82 5.29 14.58
N PHE A 218 -27.77 5.23 15.41
CA PHE A 218 -26.67 4.28 15.21
C PHE A 218 -27.07 2.86 15.60
N LEU A 219 -27.95 2.73 16.59
CA LEU A 219 -28.36 1.44 17.15
C LEU A 219 -29.49 0.78 16.38
N SER A 220 -30.23 1.52 15.56
CA SER A 220 -31.26 0.97 14.69
C SER A 220 -30.72 -0.17 13.83
N ASP A 221 -31.46 -1.29 13.76
CA ASP A 221 -31.19 -2.44 12.89
C ASP A 221 -31.77 -2.26 11.47
N GLU A 222 -32.47 -1.16 11.21
CA GLU A 222 -33.03 -0.89 9.90
C GLU A 222 -31.91 -0.85 8.84
N PRO A 223 -32.07 -1.60 7.73
CA PRO A 223 -31.12 -1.59 6.64
C PRO A 223 -31.04 -0.17 6.06
N VAL A 224 -29.80 0.27 5.80
CA VAL A 224 -29.58 1.55 5.13
C VAL A 224 -29.97 1.37 3.67
N GLY A 225 -31.13 1.90 3.28
CA GLY A 225 -31.48 2.03 1.87
C GLY A 225 -30.50 2.95 1.15
N ALA A 226 -30.29 2.75 -0.15
CA ALA A 226 -29.34 3.54 -0.94
C ALA A 226 -29.61 5.06 -0.91
N ALA A 227 -30.85 5.47 -0.67
CA ALA A 227 -31.29 6.87 -0.57
C ALA A 227 -31.51 7.35 0.88
N ALA A 228 -31.41 6.48 1.88
CA ALA A 228 -31.67 6.83 3.27
C ALA A 228 -30.39 7.38 3.93
N PRO A 229 -30.50 8.36 4.86
CA PRO A 229 -29.36 8.83 5.63
C PRO A 229 -28.69 7.69 6.39
N CYS A 230 -27.40 7.45 6.11
CA CYS A 230 -26.65 6.33 6.67
C CYS A 230 -25.88 6.68 7.97
N GLY A 231 -26.13 7.88 8.50
CA GLY A 231 -25.53 8.41 9.72
C GLY A 231 -25.51 9.93 9.73
N TYR A 232 -24.45 10.53 10.30
CA TYR A 232 -24.36 11.97 10.54
C TYR A 232 -23.23 12.68 9.77
N PHE A 233 -23.51 13.87 9.25
CA PHE A 233 -22.53 14.90 8.93
C PHE A 233 -22.46 15.87 10.11
N LEU A 234 -21.45 15.68 10.95
CA LEU A 234 -21.24 16.43 12.18
C LEU A 234 -20.41 17.68 11.91
N LEU A 235 -21.09 18.83 11.90
CA LEU A 235 -20.49 20.15 11.85
C LEU A 235 -20.24 20.64 13.27
N HIS A 236 -18.98 20.63 13.69
CA HIS A 236 -18.57 21.18 14.97
C HIS A 236 -18.07 22.61 14.79
N GLY A 237 -18.41 23.49 15.72
CA GLY A 237 -17.86 24.84 15.73
C GLY A 237 -16.48 24.88 16.39
N SER A 238 -16.12 26.05 16.92
CA SER A 238 -14.77 26.30 17.44
C SER A 238 -14.72 26.47 18.95
N THR A 239 -15.87 26.51 19.64
CA THR A 239 -15.87 26.61 21.11
C THR A 239 -15.58 25.25 21.76
N PRO A 240 -15.08 25.24 23.02
CA PRO A 240 -14.90 24.00 23.77
C PRO A 240 -16.19 23.16 23.89
N GLU A 241 -17.34 23.79 24.08
CA GLU A 241 -18.63 23.11 24.20
C GLU A 241 -19.03 22.44 22.88
N GLU A 242 -18.83 23.13 21.76
CA GLU A 242 -19.15 22.61 20.42
C GLU A 242 -18.20 21.49 19.97
N THR A 243 -17.00 21.44 20.52
CA THR A 243 -16.02 20.37 20.27
C THR A 243 -16.19 19.20 21.23
N ALA A 244 -16.67 19.43 22.45
CA ALA A 244 -16.94 18.40 23.45
C ALA A 244 -17.94 17.34 22.97
N LYS A 245 -18.91 17.69 22.11
CA LYS A 245 -19.84 16.71 21.52
C LYS A 245 -19.14 15.65 20.64
N VAL A 246 -18.07 16.05 19.96
CA VAL A 246 -17.25 15.12 19.14
C VAL A 246 -16.54 14.14 20.07
N ASP A 247 -15.97 14.66 21.15
CA ASP A 247 -15.30 13.85 22.17
C ASP A 247 -16.27 12.89 22.86
N GLU A 248 -17.46 13.35 23.23
CA GLU A 248 -18.49 12.53 23.89
C GLU A 248 -18.94 11.38 22.98
N LEU A 249 -19.21 11.66 21.70
CA LEU A 249 -19.64 10.64 20.75
C LEU A 249 -18.54 9.61 20.50
N ILE A 250 -17.28 10.05 20.38
CA ILE A 250 -16.15 9.13 20.17
C ILE A 250 -15.86 8.32 21.43
N SER A 251 -15.90 8.94 22.61
CA SER A 251 -15.74 8.26 23.90
C SER A 251 -16.78 7.16 24.06
N TRP A 252 -18.06 7.47 23.80
CA TRP A 252 -19.12 6.47 23.76
C TRP A 252 -18.82 5.37 22.74
N ALA A 253 -18.46 5.72 21.50
CA ALA A 253 -18.25 4.74 20.43
C ALA A 253 -17.09 3.77 20.70
N VAL A 254 -16.10 4.15 21.53
CA VAL A 254 -14.99 3.27 21.92
C VAL A 254 -15.17 2.64 23.30
N SER A 255 -16.26 2.96 24.01
CA SER A 255 -16.57 2.39 25.33
C SER A 255 -17.12 0.97 25.20
N THR A 256 -17.24 0.29 26.33
CA THR A 256 -17.88 -1.04 26.41
C THR A 256 -19.39 -0.99 26.20
N ASP A 257 -20.01 0.18 26.35
CA ASP A 257 -21.46 0.37 26.28
C ASP A 257 -21.95 0.51 24.84
N CYS A 258 -21.06 0.84 23.90
CA CYS A 258 -21.40 0.83 22.49
C CYS A 258 -21.35 -0.61 21.95
N PRO A 259 -22.47 -1.15 21.42
CA PRO A 259 -22.47 -2.47 20.80
C PRO A 259 -21.71 -2.49 19.47
N LEU A 260 -21.42 -1.32 18.89
CA LEU A 260 -20.73 -1.16 17.63
C LEU A 260 -19.21 -1.10 17.82
N ARG A 261 -18.46 -1.47 16.78
CA ARG A 261 -16.99 -1.31 16.75
C ARG A 261 -16.63 0.02 16.09
N ALA A 262 -15.95 0.90 16.82
CA ALA A 262 -15.44 2.14 16.27
C ALA A 262 -14.27 1.91 15.30
N VAL A 263 -14.33 2.57 14.15
CA VAL A 263 -13.24 2.66 13.16
C VAL A 263 -13.10 4.11 12.74
N PHE A 264 -11.87 4.57 12.57
CA PHE A 264 -11.56 5.95 12.17
C PHE A 264 -10.89 5.99 10.80
N SER A 265 -11.08 7.08 10.09
CA SER A 265 -10.29 7.43 8.92
C SER A 265 -10.19 8.93 8.72
N ALA A 266 -9.23 9.42 7.95
CA ALA A 266 -9.08 10.86 7.70
C ALA A 266 -8.54 11.17 6.30
N SER A 267 -8.99 12.29 5.75
CA SER A 267 -8.40 12.93 4.57
C SER A 267 -8.48 14.47 4.69
N LEU A 268 -7.58 15.02 5.48
CA LEU A 268 -7.45 16.42 5.90
C LEU A 268 -6.21 17.12 5.31
N GLY A 269 -5.30 16.38 4.68
CA GLY A 269 -4.05 16.93 4.16
C GLY A 269 -3.19 17.55 5.27
N PRO A 270 -2.66 18.78 5.10
CA PRO A 270 -1.83 19.43 6.12
C PRO A 270 -2.51 19.64 7.48
N ALA A 271 -3.85 19.58 7.52
CA ALA A 271 -4.61 19.73 8.76
C ALA A 271 -4.79 18.42 9.54
N LEU A 272 -4.27 17.29 9.06
CA LEU A 272 -4.44 15.96 9.68
C LEU A 272 -4.13 15.96 11.19
N GLU A 273 -2.93 16.38 11.56
CA GLU A 273 -2.50 16.35 12.96
C GLU A 273 -3.37 17.29 13.83
N LYS A 274 -3.68 18.48 13.33
CA LYS A 274 -4.50 19.48 14.03
C LYS A 274 -5.98 19.08 14.15
N GLY A 275 -6.50 18.32 13.19
CA GLY A 275 -7.90 17.90 13.17
C GLY A 275 -8.16 16.62 13.97
N VAL A 276 -7.22 15.68 13.97
CA VAL A 276 -7.43 14.35 14.57
C VAL A 276 -6.86 14.25 15.98
N SER A 277 -5.66 14.79 16.22
CA SER A 277 -4.97 14.61 17.51
C SER A 277 -5.75 15.16 18.71
N PRO A 278 -6.38 16.35 18.65
CA PRO A 278 -7.11 16.90 19.80
C PRO A 278 -8.26 16.04 20.30
N VAL A 279 -8.77 15.14 19.46
CA VAL A 279 -9.90 14.28 19.76
C VAL A 279 -9.42 12.89 20.16
N LEU A 280 -8.58 12.25 19.33
CA LEU A 280 -8.15 10.87 19.59
C LEU A 280 -7.10 10.73 20.69
N SER A 281 -6.35 11.79 21.01
CA SER A 281 -5.39 11.77 22.13
C SER A 281 -6.05 11.70 23.50
N LYS A 282 -7.34 12.06 23.61
CA LYS A 282 -8.13 11.97 24.84
C LYS A 282 -8.57 10.54 25.18
N LEU A 283 -8.46 9.61 24.23
CA LEU A 283 -8.79 8.22 24.45
C LEU A 283 -7.84 7.58 25.47
N GLU A 284 -8.38 6.63 26.25
CA GLU A 284 -7.57 5.82 27.16
C GLU A 284 -6.58 4.94 26.40
N ASP A 285 -5.43 4.70 27.01
CA ASP A 285 -4.45 3.76 26.47
C ASP A 285 -5.00 2.33 26.55
N LYS A 286 -4.87 1.59 25.45
CA LYS A 286 -5.30 0.20 25.33
C LYS A 286 -4.12 -0.67 24.90
N PRO A 287 -4.07 -1.96 25.30
CA PRO A 287 -3.11 -2.88 24.73
C PRO A 287 -3.38 -3.07 23.23
N GLN A 288 -2.34 -3.46 22.49
CA GLN A 288 -2.44 -3.82 21.09
C GLN A 288 -3.56 -4.86 20.88
N GLY A 289 -4.36 -4.68 19.82
CA GLY A 289 -5.49 -5.54 19.49
C GLY A 289 -6.81 -5.21 20.17
N LYS A 290 -6.80 -4.36 21.20
CA LYS A 290 -8.01 -3.75 21.76
C LYS A 290 -8.21 -2.31 21.32
N ARG A 291 -7.21 -1.72 20.65
CA ARG A 291 -7.27 -0.36 20.11
C ARG A 291 -8.20 -0.31 18.89
N PRO A 292 -8.93 0.79 18.69
CA PRO A 292 -9.56 1.05 17.41
C PRO A 292 -8.50 1.38 16.36
N ALA A 293 -8.82 1.17 15.08
CA ALA A 293 -7.93 1.53 13.96
C ALA A 293 -8.25 2.92 13.41
N MET A 294 -7.20 3.65 13.03
CA MET A 294 -7.28 4.90 12.28
C MET A 294 -6.62 4.73 10.91
N TYR A 295 -7.42 4.84 9.85
CA TYR A 295 -6.96 4.73 8.47
C TYR A 295 -6.62 6.10 7.88
N GLY A 296 -5.33 6.37 7.71
CA GLY A 296 -4.82 7.62 7.14
C GLY A 296 -4.90 7.61 5.61
N CYS A 297 -6.02 8.10 5.06
CA CYS A 297 -6.28 8.22 3.62
C CYS A 297 -5.65 9.49 3.04
N GLU A 298 -4.33 9.62 3.19
CA GLU A 298 -3.57 10.84 2.90
C GLU A 298 -2.52 10.64 1.81
N ASN A 299 -2.24 11.71 1.06
CA ASN A 299 -1.11 11.70 0.14
C ASN A 299 0.23 11.80 0.88
N ASP A 300 0.28 12.46 2.04
CA ASP A 300 1.47 12.58 2.87
C ASP A 300 1.52 11.45 3.91
N GLN A 301 2.24 10.39 3.56
CA GLN A 301 2.41 9.22 4.43
C GLN A 301 3.23 9.54 5.68
N LYS A 302 4.11 10.55 5.65
CA LYS A 302 4.90 10.95 6.81
C LYS A 302 4.03 11.65 7.85
N ALA A 303 3.05 12.44 7.41
CA ALA A 303 2.07 13.04 8.31
C ALA A 303 1.26 11.97 9.05
N VAL A 304 0.90 10.87 8.38
CA VAL A 304 0.22 9.73 9.01
C VAL A 304 1.13 8.99 9.99
N GLU A 305 2.41 8.79 9.67
CA GLU A 305 3.39 8.20 10.59
C GLU A 305 3.55 9.03 11.86
N LYS A 306 3.74 10.36 11.71
CA LYS A 306 3.81 11.29 12.84
C LYS A 306 2.54 11.26 13.69
N LEU A 307 1.36 11.20 13.06
CA LEU A 307 0.10 11.04 13.78
C LEU A 307 0.06 9.73 14.58
N GLY A 308 0.57 8.63 14.00
CA GLY A 308 0.68 7.35 14.69
C GLY A 308 1.60 7.40 15.90
N GLU A 309 2.70 8.14 15.84
CA GLU A 309 3.57 8.39 16.99
C GLU A 309 2.85 9.18 18.08
N THR A 310 2.12 10.24 17.72
CA THR A 310 1.34 11.06 18.64
C THR A 310 0.22 10.28 19.33
N LEU A 311 -0.41 9.32 18.63
CA LEU A 311 -1.53 8.53 19.15
C LEU A 311 -1.12 7.14 19.66
N LYS A 312 0.17 6.90 19.85
CA LYS A 312 0.71 5.63 20.33
C LYS A 312 0.04 5.21 21.63
N GLY A 313 -0.39 3.95 21.70
CA GLY A 313 -1.08 3.41 22.86
C GLY A 313 -2.61 3.51 22.78
N LYS A 314 -3.15 4.45 21.99
CA LYS A 314 -4.57 4.79 21.97
C LYS A 314 -5.30 4.23 20.76
N VAL A 315 -4.71 4.39 19.58
CA VAL A 315 -5.27 3.90 18.31
C VAL A 315 -4.18 3.23 17.48
N ASP A 316 -4.56 2.24 16.67
CA ASP A 316 -3.67 1.63 15.70
C ASP A 316 -3.76 2.40 14.37
N THR A 317 -2.76 3.23 14.10
CA THR A 317 -2.72 4.03 12.87
C THR A 317 -2.23 3.17 11.70
N VAL A 318 -3.05 3.09 10.66
CA VAL A 318 -2.80 2.33 9.43
C VAL A 318 -2.73 3.30 8.26
N LYS A 319 -1.64 3.22 7.51
CA LYS A 319 -1.44 4.02 6.31
C LYS A 319 -2.34 3.51 5.18
N CYS A 320 -2.85 4.42 4.36
CA CYS A 320 -3.54 4.06 3.11
C CYS A 320 -2.90 4.79 1.94
N MET A 321 -2.63 4.07 0.85
CA MET A 321 -2.41 4.69 -0.45
C MET A 321 -3.76 5.02 -1.06
N VAL A 322 -3.93 6.26 -1.49
CA VAL A 322 -5.14 6.74 -2.15
C VAL A 322 -4.78 7.38 -3.49
N ASP A 323 -5.58 7.11 -4.52
CA ASP A 323 -5.40 7.68 -5.85
C ASP A 323 -6.75 8.00 -6.48
N ARG A 324 -7.04 9.29 -6.65
CA ARG A 324 -8.08 9.82 -7.52
C ARG A 324 -7.89 11.33 -7.72
N ILE A 325 -8.03 11.80 -8.94
CA ILE A 325 -8.01 13.22 -9.28
C ILE A 325 -9.41 13.81 -9.01
N CYS A 326 -9.47 14.76 -8.07
CA CYS A 326 -10.70 15.48 -7.70
C CYS A 326 -10.46 16.98 -7.90
N ALA A 327 -11.20 17.60 -8.81
CA ALA A 327 -10.96 18.95 -9.29
C ALA A 327 -11.58 20.01 -8.36
N GLU A 328 -12.90 20.02 -8.27
CA GLU A 328 -13.67 21.09 -7.62
C GLU A 328 -14.76 20.51 -6.71
N ARG A 329 -15.10 21.25 -5.64
CA ARG A 329 -16.24 20.96 -4.77
C ARG A 329 -17.16 22.17 -4.76
N SER A 330 -18.45 21.92 -4.96
CA SER A 330 -19.52 22.92 -4.83
C SER A 330 -20.57 22.46 -3.82
N VAL A 331 -21.30 23.43 -3.27
CA VAL A 331 -22.50 23.19 -2.46
C VAL A 331 -23.67 23.81 -3.21
N ILE A 332 -24.66 23.00 -3.57
CA ILE A 332 -25.85 23.41 -4.29
C ILE A 332 -27.00 23.41 -3.29
N VAL A 333 -27.60 24.59 -3.07
CA VAL A 333 -28.75 24.76 -2.18
C VAL A 333 -30.02 24.83 -3.05
N PRO A 334 -30.96 23.88 -2.94
CA PRO A 334 -32.21 23.92 -3.69
C PRO A 334 -33.08 25.14 -3.33
N ALA A 335 -33.80 25.68 -4.31
CA ALA A 335 -34.79 26.71 -4.07
C ALA A 335 -35.95 26.15 -3.21
N GLY A 336 -36.42 26.94 -2.23
CA GLY A 336 -37.59 26.60 -1.42
C GLY A 336 -37.32 25.90 -0.09
N GLY A 337 -36.09 25.48 0.22
CA GLY A 337 -35.73 24.96 1.55
C GLY A 337 -36.13 23.50 1.83
N ASP A 338 -37.09 22.96 1.08
CA ASP A 338 -37.69 21.63 1.32
C ASP A 338 -36.84 20.44 0.90
N LEU A 339 -35.78 20.67 0.11
CA LEU A 339 -34.88 19.63 -0.38
C LEU A 339 -33.49 19.73 0.27
N PRO A 340 -32.76 18.61 0.46
CA PRO A 340 -31.43 18.63 1.03
C PRO A 340 -30.44 19.39 0.15
N CYS A 341 -29.43 20.04 0.75
CA CYS A 341 -28.28 20.53 0.00
C CYS A 341 -27.59 19.36 -0.72
N ASP A 342 -27.05 19.62 -1.91
CA ASP A 342 -26.16 18.69 -2.61
C ASP A 342 -24.72 19.21 -2.58
N VAL A 343 -23.84 18.48 -1.89
CA VAL A 343 -22.41 18.73 -1.86
C VAL A 343 -21.77 17.88 -2.94
N ASN A 344 -21.52 18.49 -4.09
CA ASN A 344 -20.99 17.81 -5.25
C ASN A 344 -19.48 18.00 -5.39
N VAL A 345 -18.78 16.95 -5.81
CA VAL A 345 -17.37 17.02 -6.24
C VAL A 345 -17.24 16.58 -7.69
N THR A 346 -16.49 17.36 -8.48
CA THR A 346 -16.07 16.98 -9.82
C THR A 346 -14.79 16.16 -9.75
N ALA A 347 -14.79 14.96 -10.32
CA ALA A 347 -13.67 14.03 -10.31
C ALA A 347 -13.52 13.33 -11.66
N GLU A 348 -12.31 12.83 -11.92
CA GLU A 348 -12.05 12.03 -13.12
C GLU A 348 -12.96 10.77 -13.22
N PRO A 349 -13.15 10.21 -14.43
CA PRO A 349 -13.94 8.99 -14.63
C PRO A 349 -13.38 7.75 -13.91
N PHE A 350 -12.06 7.71 -13.67
CA PHE A 350 -11.46 6.63 -12.91
C PHE A 350 -12.08 6.56 -11.51
N SER A 351 -12.52 5.36 -11.09
CA SER A 351 -13.16 5.13 -9.78
C SER A 351 -12.28 5.51 -8.59
N GLY A 352 -10.97 5.55 -8.83
CA GLY A 352 -9.92 5.69 -7.83
C GLY A 352 -9.47 4.35 -7.25
N GLU A 353 -8.50 4.41 -6.35
CA GLU A 353 -7.89 3.26 -5.67
C GLU A 353 -7.61 3.61 -4.20
N ILE A 354 -7.94 2.71 -3.28
CA ILE A 354 -7.62 2.77 -1.85
C ILE A 354 -6.90 1.47 -1.51
N VAL A 355 -5.63 1.55 -1.11
CA VAL A 355 -4.85 0.37 -0.69
C VAL A 355 -4.46 0.53 0.77
N VAL A 356 -4.93 -0.38 1.61
CA VAL A 356 -4.62 -0.40 3.04
C VAL A 356 -3.22 -0.99 3.23
N LEU A 357 -2.31 -0.22 3.81
CA LEU A 357 -0.91 -0.61 3.90
C LEU A 357 -0.66 -1.29 5.25
N SER A 358 -0.36 -2.59 5.21
CA SER A 358 0.10 -3.40 6.35
C SER A 358 -0.70 -3.16 7.63
N PRO A 359 -2.02 -3.42 7.65
CA PRO A 359 -2.78 -3.33 8.88
C PRO A 359 -2.26 -4.34 9.91
N PRO A 360 -2.20 -3.99 11.22
CA PRO A 360 -1.99 -4.98 12.27
C PRO A 360 -3.00 -6.13 12.15
N GLU A 361 -2.57 -7.35 12.48
CA GLU A 361 -3.40 -8.57 12.30
C GLU A 361 -4.74 -8.49 13.07
N ASP A 362 -4.73 -7.78 14.19
CA ASP A 362 -5.82 -7.55 15.12
C ASP A 362 -6.61 -6.25 14.85
N ALA A 363 -6.12 -5.40 13.94
CA ALA A 363 -6.78 -4.15 13.60
C ALA A 363 -8.18 -4.41 13.01
N PRO A 364 -9.22 -3.68 13.46
CA PRO A 364 -10.54 -3.74 12.82
C PRO A 364 -10.41 -3.44 11.34
N ARG A 365 -10.96 -4.29 10.45
CA ARG A 365 -11.01 -3.98 9.02
C ARG A 365 -11.61 -2.59 8.76
N PRO A 366 -11.13 -1.85 7.73
CA PRO A 366 -11.70 -0.55 7.41
C PRO A 366 -13.20 -0.69 7.13
N ALA A 367 -13.96 0.39 7.35
CA ALA A 367 -15.34 0.50 6.89
C ALA A 367 -15.37 1.20 5.52
N PHE A 368 -14.56 0.66 4.59
CA PHE A 368 -14.51 0.99 3.17
C PHE A 368 -14.57 -0.32 2.39
N VAL A 369 -15.49 -0.45 1.42
CA VAL A 369 -15.60 -1.65 0.59
C VAL A 369 -15.83 -1.31 -0.89
N GLY A 370 -15.60 -2.30 -1.76
CA GLY A 370 -15.83 -2.22 -3.20
C GLY A 370 -14.57 -2.50 -4.01
N GLY A 371 -14.73 -2.64 -5.34
CA GLY A 371 -13.62 -3.02 -6.24
C GLY A 371 -12.46 -2.02 -6.34
N ASN A 372 -12.61 -0.82 -5.79
CA ASN A 372 -11.56 0.18 -5.67
C ASN A 372 -10.81 0.13 -4.33
N VAL A 373 -11.16 -0.80 -3.43
CA VAL A 373 -10.51 -0.99 -2.13
C VAL A 373 -9.72 -2.29 -2.16
N GLN A 374 -8.44 -2.22 -1.84
CA GLN A 374 -7.55 -3.37 -1.75
C GLN A 374 -6.97 -3.46 -0.34
N ILE A 375 -6.94 -4.68 0.19
CA ILE A 375 -6.32 -5.02 1.46
C ILE A 375 -5.30 -6.11 1.14
N PRO A 376 -4.07 -5.75 0.76
CA PRO A 376 -3.03 -6.71 0.44
C PRO A 376 -2.74 -7.61 1.64
N ILE A 377 -2.50 -8.89 1.38
CA ILE A 377 -2.23 -9.90 2.42
C ILE A 377 -0.78 -9.81 2.88
N LEU A 378 0.11 -9.39 1.97
CA LEU A 378 1.54 -9.24 2.23
C LEU A 378 1.95 -7.78 2.17
N GLU A 379 2.86 -7.37 3.05
CA GLU A 379 3.47 -6.04 3.01
C GLU A 379 4.13 -5.73 1.66
N ALA A 380 4.76 -6.74 1.05
CA ALA A 380 5.39 -6.60 -0.27
C ALA A 380 4.39 -6.23 -1.37
N GLN A 381 3.15 -6.75 -1.31
CA GLN A 381 2.08 -6.38 -2.25
C GLN A 381 1.63 -4.93 -2.02
N ALA A 382 1.47 -4.51 -0.76
CA ALA A 382 1.13 -3.14 -0.42
C ALA A 382 2.20 -2.15 -0.91
N ARG A 383 3.49 -2.49 -0.70
CA ARG A 383 4.62 -1.71 -1.19
C ARG A 383 4.62 -1.61 -2.71
N TYR A 384 4.31 -2.70 -3.42
CA TYR A 384 4.15 -2.71 -4.87
C TYR A 384 3.08 -1.71 -5.33
N PHE A 385 1.88 -1.73 -4.74
CA PHE A 385 0.82 -0.79 -5.14
C PHE A 385 1.20 0.67 -4.91
N CYS A 386 1.85 0.98 -3.77
CA CYS A 386 2.38 2.31 -3.50
C CYS A 386 3.39 2.76 -4.55
N GLN A 387 4.37 1.90 -4.83
CA GLN A 387 5.46 2.23 -5.74
C GLN A 387 4.96 2.32 -7.18
N ARG A 388 4.03 1.47 -7.61
CA ARG A 388 3.34 1.58 -8.90
C ARG A 388 2.66 2.94 -9.06
N LYS A 389 1.94 3.43 -8.05
CA LYS A 389 1.35 4.79 -8.10
C LYS A 389 2.44 5.86 -8.20
N ILE A 390 3.50 5.76 -7.38
CA ILE A 390 4.60 6.75 -7.39
C ILE A 390 5.27 6.80 -8.76
N LEU A 391 5.54 5.65 -9.37
CA LEU A 391 6.16 5.56 -10.68
C LEU A 391 5.16 5.97 -11.78
N CYS A 392 4.09 5.21 -11.96
CA CYS A 392 3.22 5.33 -13.13
C CYS A 392 2.29 6.55 -13.09
N VAL A 393 1.88 7.03 -11.91
CA VAL A 393 1.02 8.22 -11.80
C VAL A 393 1.88 9.45 -11.49
N ASN A 394 2.47 9.53 -10.31
CA ASN A 394 3.22 10.74 -9.92
C ASN A 394 4.44 10.99 -10.82
N GLY A 395 5.14 9.92 -11.22
CA GLY A 395 6.28 9.98 -12.12
C GLY A 395 5.89 10.38 -13.54
N MET A 396 4.82 9.82 -14.11
CA MET A 396 4.36 10.23 -15.44
C MET A 396 3.82 11.66 -15.45
N HIS A 397 3.14 12.09 -14.39
CA HIS A 397 2.70 13.47 -14.26
C HIS A 397 3.89 14.45 -14.25
N THR A 398 4.97 14.06 -13.55
CA THR A 398 6.23 14.82 -13.55
C THR A 398 6.88 14.81 -14.93
N THR A 399 6.79 13.70 -15.66
CA THR A 399 7.31 13.56 -17.03
C THR A 399 6.58 14.52 -17.98
N LEU A 400 5.25 14.57 -17.92
CA LEU A 400 4.42 15.52 -18.67
C LEU A 400 4.76 16.97 -18.36
N ALA A 401 4.96 17.30 -17.07
CA ALA A 401 5.34 18.65 -16.67
C ALA A 401 6.70 19.07 -17.26
N PHE A 402 7.71 18.20 -17.21
CA PHE A 402 9.01 18.51 -17.82
C PHE A 402 8.96 18.54 -19.35
N MET A 403 8.21 17.65 -20.00
CA MET A 403 8.02 17.71 -21.46
C MET A 403 7.34 19.01 -21.88
N THR A 404 6.33 19.45 -21.13
CA THR A 404 5.61 20.71 -21.33
C THR A 404 6.57 21.90 -21.20
N LEU A 405 7.38 21.94 -20.12
CA LEU A 405 8.41 22.96 -19.95
C LEU A 405 9.43 22.93 -21.09
N CYS A 406 9.96 21.76 -21.47
CA CYS A 406 10.94 21.66 -22.55
C CYS A 406 10.40 22.16 -23.89
N LYS A 407 9.09 22.02 -24.14
CA LYS A 407 8.40 22.44 -25.36
C LYS A 407 8.14 23.95 -25.41
N PHE A 408 7.59 24.52 -24.33
CA PHE A 408 7.09 25.89 -24.34
C PHE A 408 8.05 26.89 -23.70
N GLU A 409 8.91 26.45 -22.79
CA GLU A 409 9.82 27.32 -22.07
C GLU A 409 11.16 27.47 -22.80
N LYS A 410 11.43 28.71 -23.26
CA LYS A 410 12.65 29.06 -23.99
C LYS A 410 13.84 29.36 -23.06
N GLY A 411 13.57 29.74 -21.81
CA GLY A 411 14.59 30.06 -20.81
C GLY A 411 14.94 28.89 -19.89
N ASN A 412 15.78 29.19 -18.90
CA ASN A 412 16.13 28.25 -17.82
C ASN A 412 15.19 28.37 -16.60
N ARG A 413 14.30 29.38 -16.60
CA ARG A 413 13.32 29.57 -15.53
C ARG A 413 12.03 28.84 -15.88
N PRO A 414 11.53 27.96 -15.01
CA PRO A 414 10.26 27.28 -15.27
C PRO A 414 9.09 28.26 -15.15
N GLY A 415 8.35 28.46 -16.24
CA GLY A 415 7.07 29.17 -16.24
C GLY A 415 5.89 28.27 -15.87
N GLU A 416 4.74 28.91 -15.70
CA GLU A 416 3.45 28.22 -15.57
C GLU A 416 2.85 27.95 -16.94
N HIS A 417 2.65 26.68 -17.26
CA HIS A 417 2.03 26.24 -18.51
C HIS A 417 0.94 25.21 -18.20
N GLU A 418 -0.16 25.24 -18.95
CA GLU A 418 -1.12 24.13 -18.96
C GLU A 418 -0.40 22.88 -19.47
N LEU A 419 -0.57 21.76 -18.77
CA LEU A 419 0.10 20.52 -19.13
C LEU A 419 -0.38 20.02 -20.48
N MET A 420 0.57 19.59 -21.32
CA MET A 420 0.23 18.79 -22.48
C MET A 420 -0.51 17.51 -22.02
N THR A 421 -1.49 17.08 -22.82
CA THR A 421 -2.27 15.87 -22.56
C THR A 421 -1.95 14.80 -23.60
N TRP A 422 -2.34 13.56 -23.33
CA TRP A 422 -2.21 12.50 -24.35
C TRP A 422 -3.00 12.85 -25.62
N GLU A 423 -4.16 13.49 -25.48
CA GLU A 423 -5.02 13.89 -26.60
C GLU A 423 -4.43 15.02 -27.45
N THR A 424 -3.73 15.98 -26.82
CA THR A 424 -3.16 17.15 -27.50
C THR A 424 -1.72 16.95 -27.97
N ALA A 425 -1.08 15.86 -27.56
CA ALA A 425 0.28 15.51 -27.97
C ALA A 425 0.34 15.07 -29.44
N THR A 426 1.40 15.46 -30.13
CA THR A 426 1.76 14.93 -31.46
C THR A 426 2.17 13.46 -31.36
N GLU A 427 2.17 12.72 -32.48
CA GLU A 427 2.55 11.29 -32.47
C GLU A 427 3.97 11.05 -31.95
N ALA A 428 4.93 11.93 -32.30
CA ALA A 428 6.28 11.87 -31.76
C ALA A 428 6.35 12.11 -30.24
N GLU A 429 5.45 12.95 -29.70
CA GLU A 429 5.35 13.19 -28.26
C GLU A 429 4.65 12.02 -27.55
N LYS A 430 3.63 11.41 -28.17
CA LYS A 430 2.98 10.19 -27.67
C LYS A 430 3.96 9.02 -27.61
N GLU A 431 4.79 8.85 -28.63
CA GLU A 431 5.86 7.84 -28.64
C GLU A 431 6.83 8.04 -27.46
N ARG A 432 7.28 9.29 -27.24
CA ARG A 432 8.12 9.65 -26.09
C ARG A 432 7.42 9.37 -24.76
N LEU A 433 6.16 9.76 -24.61
CA LEU A 433 5.37 9.52 -23.40
C LEU A 433 5.20 8.02 -23.13
N TRP A 434 4.95 7.24 -24.17
CA TRP A 434 4.83 5.79 -24.09
C TRP A 434 6.16 5.15 -23.66
N ALA A 435 7.28 5.56 -24.23
CA ALA A 435 8.61 5.11 -23.83
C ALA A 435 8.87 5.34 -22.34
N TRP A 436 8.51 6.52 -21.82
CA TRP A 436 8.62 6.83 -20.39
C TRP A 436 7.69 5.98 -19.52
N ALA A 437 6.46 5.74 -19.97
CA ALA A 437 5.51 4.90 -19.26
C ALA A 437 6.03 3.46 -19.14
N VAL A 438 6.52 2.88 -20.24
CA VAL A 438 7.12 1.54 -20.29
C VAL A 438 8.38 1.46 -19.42
N SER A 439 9.25 2.48 -19.47
CA SER A 439 10.45 2.54 -18.62
C SER A 439 10.12 2.40 -17.13
N ARG A 440 9.02 3.02 -16.71
CA ARG A 440 8.54 2.96 -15.32
C ARG A 440 7.90 1.63 -14.98
N CYS A 441 7.22 0.97 -15.93
CA CYS A 441 6.76 -0.42 -15.75
C CYS A 441 7.96 -1.37 -15.58
N ILE A 442 9.03 -1.20 -16.37
CA ILE A 442 10.26 -2.00 -16.27
C ILE A 442 10.92 -1.77 -14.90
N LEU A 443 11.03 -0.51 -14.46
CA LEU A 443 11.52 -0.19 -13.12
C LEU A 443 10.65 -0.82 -12.02
N CYS A 444 9.33 -0.86 -12.20
CA CYS A 444 8.41 -1.48 -11.23
C CYS A 444 8.64 -2.99 -11.09
N VAL A 445 8.82 -3.74 -12.19
CA VAL A 445 9.15 -5.18 -12.13
C VAL A 445 10.60 -5.46 -11.74
N PHE A 446 11.48 -4.45 -11.80
CA PHE A 446 12.83 -4.55 -11.25
C PHE A 446 12.85 -4.38 -9.73
N GLU A 447 12.07 -3.43 -9.20
CA GLU A 447 11.98 -3.16 -7.76
C GLU A 447 11.14 -4.22 -7.00
N HIS A 448 10.30 -4.96 -7.71
CA HIS A 448 9.37 -5.93 -7.13
C HIS A 448 9.43 -7.27 -7.83
N ASP A 449 9.56 -8.34 -7.06
CA ASP A 449 9.46 -9.71 -7.58
C ASP A 449 8.13 -9.90 -8.32
N VAL A 450 8.21 -10.44 -9.55
CA VAL A 450 7.05 -10.69 -10.41
C VAL A 450 6.03 -11.60 -9.72
N ASP A 451 6.46 -12.54 -8.88
CA ASP A 451 5.55 -13.42 -8.13
C ASP A 451 4.76 -12.66 -7.05
N ILE A 452 5.31 -11.56 -6.50
CA ILE A 452 4.56 -10.65 -5.62
C ILE A 452 3.49 -9.91 -6.42
N ILE A 453 3.81 -9.46 -7.64
CA ILE A 453 2.85 -8.74 -8.50
C ILE A 453 1.72 -9.69 -8.95
N LYS A 454 2.06 -10.92 -9.35
CA LYS A 454 1.08 -11.97 -9.65
C LYS A 454 0.10 -12.18 -8.50
N SER A 455 0.65 -12.36 -7.30
CA SER A 455 -0.14 -12.56 -6.09
C SER A 455 -1.00 -11.34 -5.75
N ALA A 456 -0.50 -10.12 -5.96
CA ALA A 456 -1.24 -8.88 -5.72
C ALA A 456 -2.47 -8.74 -6.64
N HIS A 457 -2.40 -9.26 -7.86
CA HIS A 457 -3.49 -9.21 -8.85
C HIS A 457 -4.25 -10.52 -9.04
N ASN A 458 -3.90 -11.55 -8.26
CA ASN A 458 -4.46 -12.90 -8.40
C ASN A 458 -4.34 -13.47 -9.83
N VAL A 459 -3.17 -13.29 -10.45
CA VAL A 459 -2.82 -13.86 -11.77
C VAL A 459 -1.67 -14.86 -11.63
N THR A 460 -1.39 -15.65 -12.68
CA THR A 460 -0.42 -16.76 -12.57
C THR A 460 0.75 -16.65 -13.53
N THR A 461 0.66 -15.81 -14.57
CA THR A 461 1.69 -15.70 -15.61
C THR A 461 2.39 -14.33 -15.61
N ASP A 462 3.66 -14.31 -16.02
CA ASP A 462 4.42 -13.06 -16.21
C ASP A 462 3.77 -12.19 -17.30
N LYS A 463 3.20 -12.83 -18.32
CA LYS A 463 2.50 -12.17 -19.42
C LYS A 463 1.34 -11.32 -18.91
N GLU A 464 0.48 -11.88 -18.05
CA GLU A 464 -0.64 -11.15 -17.44
C GLU A 464 -0.14 -9.98 -16.57
N VAL A 465 0.98 -10.14 -15.86
CA VAL A 465 1.60 -9.04 -15.10
C VAL A 465 2.00 -7.89 -16.04
N CYS A 466 2.66 -8.20 -17.16
CA CYS A 466 3.03 -7.20 -18.16
C CYS A 466 1.79 -6.49 -18.75
N GLU A 467 0.74 -7.26 -19.09
CA GLU A 467 -0.53 -6.72 -19.59
C GLU A 467 -1.19 -5.77 -18.58
N ILE A 468 -1.23 -6.15 -17.30
CA ILE A 468 -1.78 -5.32 -16.22
C ILE A 468 -1.01 -4.00 -16.07
N LEU A 469 0.33 -4.06 -16.08
CA LEU A 469 1.17 -2.86 -15.92
C LEU A 469 1.04 -1.92 -17.12
N LEU A 470 1.05 -2.46 -18.34
CA LEU A 470 0.88 -1.65 -19.56
C LEU A 470 -0.53 -1.07 -19.67
N ALA A 471 -1.57 -1.84 -19.31
CA ALA A 471 -2.94 -1.35 -19.24
C ALA A 471 -3.09 -0.23 -18.21
N TYR A 472 -2.46 -0.36 -17.04
CA TYR A 472 -2.43 0.69 -16.02
C TYR A 472 -1.69 1.94 -16.50
N ALA A 473 -0.58 1.78 -17.23
CA ALA A 473 0.17 2.88 -17.83
C ALA A 473 -0.65 3.63 -18.88
N LYS A 474 -1.30 2.93 -19.82
CA LYS A 474 -2.21 3.51 -20.82
C LYS A 474 -3.34 4.29 -20.15
N LYS A 475 -4.03 3.63 -19.21
CA LYS A 475 -5.11 4.25 -18.44
C LYS A 475 -4.65 5.51 -17.73
N THR A 476 -3.43 5.52 -17.18
CA THR A 476 -2.87 6.71 -16.52
C THR A 476 -2.63 7.86 -17.50
N LEU A 477 -2.16 7.59 -18.72
CA LEU A 477 -2.02 8.60 -19.77
C LEU A 477 -3.39 9.16 -20.18
N ASP A 478 -4.41 8.31 -20.33
CA ASP A 478 -5.78 8.75 -20.62
C ASP A 478 -6.34 9.62 -19.49
N ARG A 479 -6.11 9.25 -18.23
CA ARG A 479 -6.55 10.00 -17.05
C ARG A 479 -6.06 11.44 -17.05
N PHE A 480 -4.81 11.68 -17.46
CA PHE A 480 -4.25 13.04 -17.53
C PHE A 480 -4.92 13.93 -18.56
N SER A 481 -5.65 13.39 -19.54
CA SER A 481 -6.41 14.19 -20.50
C SER A 481 -7.75 14.69 -19.95
N THR A 482 -8.24 14.13 -18.83
CA THR A 482 -9.59 14.40 -18.33
C THR A 482 -9.69 15.63 -17.42
N VAL A 483 -8.57 16.15 -16.91
CA VAL A 483 -8.54 17.28 -15.97
C VAL A 483 -7.38 18.19 -16.33
N LYS A 484 -7.65 19.50 -16.44
CA LYS A 484 -6.61 20.51 -16.67
C LYS A 484 -5.70 20.65 -15.45
N ASP A 485 -4.40 20.75 -15.69
CA ASP A 485 -3.39 20.93 -14.65
C ASP A 485 -2.24 21.83 -15.15
N THR A 486 -1.39 22.33 -14.25
CA THR A 486 -0.27 23.23 -14.57
C THR A 486 1.08 22.69 -14.09
N THR A 487 2.14 23.08 -14.80
CA THR A 487 3.54 22.78 -14.44
C THR A 487 3.87 23.19 -13.01
N THR A 488 3.42 24.38 -12.58
CA THR A 488 3.64 24.92 -11.23
C THR A 488 3.03 24.01 -10.15
N ARG A 489 1.79 23.55 -10.34
CA ARG A 489 1.14 22.66 -9.37
C ARG A 489 1.87 21.33 -9.23
N VAL A 490 2.21 20.69 -10.35
CA VAL A 490 2.90 19.38 -10.35
C VAL A 490 4.31 19.47 -9.76
N LEU A 491 5.02 20.54 -10.06
CA LEU A 491 6.42 20.75 -9.65
C LEU A 491 6.57 21.52 -8.33
N SER A 492 5.46 21.88 -7.67
CA SER A 492 5.41 22.59 -6.38
C SER A 492 6.25 21.96 -5.25
N GLY A 493 6.53 20.65 -5.32
CA GLY A 493 7.44 19.97 -4.39
C GLY A 493 8.93 20.21 -4.64
N GLY A 494 9.27 21.28 -5.38
CA GLY A 494 10.61 21.67 -5.80
C GLY A 494 11.01 21.04 -7.13
N ILE A 495 11.26 21.87 -8.15
CA ILE A 495 11.61 21.39 -9.49
C ILE A 495 12.87 20.51 -9.51
N VAL A 496 13.91 20.92 -8.76
CA VAL A 496 15.14 20.14 -8.60
C VAL A 496 14.87 18.79 -7.96
N ASN A 497 14.08 18.78 -6.88
CA ASN A 497 13.70 17.57 -6.18
C ASN A 497 12.92 16.62 -7.11
N ARG A 498 11.96 17.13 -7.88
CA ARG A 498 11.17 16.35 -8.84
C ARG A 498 12.02 15.82 -9.99
N TYR A 499 12.97 16.63 -10.50
CA TYR A 499 13.94 16.19 -11.50
C TYR A 499 14.77 15.02 -10.99
N GLN A 500 15.42 15.15 -9.83
CA GLN A 500 16.30 14.12 -9.26
C GLN A 500 15.54 12.85 -8.89
N THR A 501 14.46 12.99 -8.11
CA THR A 501 13.77 11.87 -7.46
C THR A 501 12.68 11.22 -8.30
N ARG A 502 12.38 11.72 -9.51
CA ARG A 502 11.31 11.13 -10.36
C ARG A 502 11.68 11.03 -11.84
N LEU A 503 12.51 11.92 -12.36
CA LEU A 503 12.90 11.94 -13.77
C LEU A 503 14.27 11.26 -13.96
N LYS A 504 15.33 11.84 -13.39
CA LYS A 504 16.71 11.36 -13.51
C LYS A 504 16.89 9.94 -12.97
N MET A 505 16.20 9.57 -11.88
CA MET A 505 16.27 8.21 -11.32
C MET A 505 15.95 7.11 -12.35
N VAL A 506 15.08 7.39 -13.34
CA VAL A 506 14.70 6.42 -14.37
C VAL A 506 15.85 6.26 -15.37
N GLN A 507 16.49 7.36 -15.77
CA GLN A 507 17.70 7.29 -16.58
C GLN A 507 18.81 6.51 -15.86
N ASP A 508 19.09 6.86 -14.59
CA ASP A 508 20.16 6.22 -13.82
C ASP A 508 19.94 4.69 -13.70
N PHE A 509 18.69 4.28 -13.52
CA PHE A 509 18.31 2.87 -13.56
C PHE A 509 18.60 2.22 -14.92
N LEU A 510 18.15 2.83 -16.03
CA LEU A 510 18.32 2.26 -17.37
C LEU A 510 19.77 2.27 -17.86
N ASP A 511 20.59 3.20 -17.35
CA ASP A 511 22.03 3.26 -17.63
C ASP A 511 22.78 2.17 -16.83
N ALA A 512 22.33 1.86 -15.61
CA ALA A 512 22.90 0.80 -14.78
C ALA A 512 22.39 -0.61 -15.13
N SER A 513 21.17 -0.72 -15.65
CA SER A 513 20.47 -1.98 -15.90
C SER A 513 19.94 -2.04 -17.32
N LYS A 514 20.18 -3.16 -18.02
CA LYS A 514 19.60 -3.34 -19.37
C LYS A 514 18.10 -3.65 -19.28
N PRO A 515 17.22 -2.91 -19.99
CA PRO A 515 15.76 -3.09 -19.90
C PRO A 515 15.27 -4.49 -20.28
N ASP A 516 16.02 -5.18 -21.14
CA ASP A 516 15.77 -6.51 -21.70
C ASP A 516 16.51 -7.64 -20.95
N SER A 517 17.18 -7.33 -19.83
CA SER A 517 17.94 -8.31 -19.05
C SER A 517 17.03 -9.36 -18.40
N SER A 518 15.81 -8.98 -17.98
CA SER A 518 14.85 -9.88 -17.33
C SER A 518 13.79 -10.41 -18.31
N PRO A 519 13.22 -11.62 -18.07
CA PRO A 519 12.11 -12.14 -18.87
C PRO A 519 10.90 -11.18 -18.92
N ALA A 520 10.52 -10.59 -17.77
CA ALA A 520 9.44 -9.62 -17.69
C ALA A 520 9.77 -8.31 -18.43
N GLY A 521 11.02 -7.85 -18.38
CA GLY A 521 11.47 -6.67 -19.14
C GLY A 521 11.38 -6.88 -20.65
N ARG A 522 11.82 -8.03 -21.16
CA ARG A 522 11.65 -8.41 -22.58
C ARG A 522 10.18 -8.49 -22.98
N GLU A 523 9.35 -9.09 -22.15
CA GLU A 523 7.92 -9.20 -22.43
C GLU A 523 7.21 -7.83 -22.41
N LEU A 524 7.57 -6.93 -21.49
CA LEU A 524 7.09 -5.55 -21.48
C LEU A 524 7.45 -4.81 -22.77
N LEU A 525 8.71 -4.87 -23.20
CA LEU A 525 9.17 -4.23 -24.45
C LEU A 525 8.42 -4.81 -25.67
N ARG A 526 8.31 -6.13 -25.73
CA ARG A 526 7.62 -6.85 -26.82
C ARG A 526 6.15 -6.47 -26.90
N GLN A 527 5.42 -6.48 -25.78
CA GLN A 527 4.00 -6.09 -25.76
C GLN A 527 3.79 -4.60 -26.00
N ALA A 528 4.73 -3.76 -25.57
CA ALA A 528 4.67 -2.32 -25.78
C ALA A 528 5.03 -1.88 -27.20
N GLY A 529 5.67 -2.75 -28.00
CA GLY A 529 6.08 -2.45 -29.36
C GLY A 529 7.23 -1.45 -29.45
N ILE A 530 8.13 -1.42 -28.45
CA ILE A 530 9.26 -0.49 -28.39
C ILE A 530 10.57 -1.24 -28.14
N SER A 531 11.66 -0.87 -28.83
CA SER A 531 12.99 -1.43 -28.58
C SER A 531 13.64 -0.80 -27.33
N ALA A 532 14.61 -1.51 -26.76
CA ALA A 532 15.35 -1.01 -25.60
C ALA A 532 16.13 0.27 -25.94
N GLU A 533 16.69 0.36 -27.15
CA GLU A 533 17.45 1.49 -27.65
C GLU A 533 16.59 2.74 -27.79
N THR A 534 15.42 2.62 -28.42
CA THR A 534 14.47 3.73 -28.60
C THR A 534 13.99 4.24 -27.24
N LEU A 535 13.64 3.32 -26.33
CA LEU A 535 13.22 3.66 -24.97
C LEU A 535 14.31 4.43 -24.21
N GLN A 536 15.55 3.94 -24.20
CA GLN A 536 16.68 4.62 -23.55
C GLN A 536 16.97 5.98 -24.19
N GLY A 537 16.91 6.07 -25.52
CA GLY A 537 17.11 7.32 -26.26
C GLY A 537 16.13 8.41 -25.83
N HIS A 538 14.84 8.09 -25.76
CA HIS A 538 13.81 9.05 -25.32
C HIS A 538 13.96 9.48 -23.86
N VAL A 539 14.34 8.56 -22.97
CA VAL A 539 14.58 8.89 -21.56
C VAL A 539 15.77 9.83 -21.42
N ARG A 540 16.92 9.50 -22.04
CA ARG A 540 18.13 10.33 -21.98
C ARG A 540 17.90 11.73 -22.56
N ALA A 541 17.19 11.82 -23.69
CA ALA A 541 16.89 13.11 -24.33
C ALA A 541 16.11 14.04 -23.40
N LEU A 542 15.01 13.57 -22.81
CA LEU A 542 14.21 14.42 -21.91
C LEU A 542 14.98 14.81 -20.64
N VAL A 543 15.76 13.89 -20.04
CA VAL A 543 16.53 14.24 -18.83
C VAL A 543 17.62 15.27 -19.14
N ALA A 544 18.25 15.18 -20.32
CA ALA A 544 19.20 16.18 -20.79
C ALA A 544 18.53 17.55 -21.00
N ASP A 545 17.39 17.58 -21.72
CA ASP A 545 16.66 18.81 -22.01
C ASP A 545 16.12 19.49 -20.73
N ALA A 546 15.61 18.68 -19.79
CA ALA A 546 15.03 19.15 -18.54
C ALA A 546 16.07 19.63 -17.51
N LYS A 547 17.35 19.25 -17.69
CA LYS A 547 18.44 19.62 -16.77
C LYS A 547 18.55 21.12 -16.57
N ARG A 548 18.26 21.93 -17.61
CA ARG A 548 18.34 23.39 -17.56
C ARG A 548 17.45 24.03 -16.49
N PHE A 549 16.34 23.38 -16.15
CA PHE A 549 15.42 23.85 -15.10
C PHE A 549 15.82 23.40 -13.69
N ALA A 550 16.79 22.49 -13.59
CA ALA A 550 17.25 21.90 -12.33
C ALA A 550 18.67 22.36 -11.91
N SER A 551 19.30 23.25 -12.69
CA SER A 551 20.62 23.83 -12.39
C SER A 551 20.53 25.02 -11.44
N THR A 552 21.55 25.21 -10.60
CA THR A 552 21.65 26.28 -9.58
C THR A 552 21.57 27.71 -10.15
N GLU A 553 21.91 27.93 -11.42
CA GLU A 553 21.75 29.24 -12.09
C GLU A 553 20.28 29.68 -12.21
N GLY A 554 19.32 28.75 -12.16
CA GLY A 554 17.89 29.06 -12.12
C GLY A 554 17.36 29.45 -10.73
N GLN A 555 18.15 29.24 -9.66
CA GLN A 555 17.74 29.49 -8.27
C GLN A 555 18.11 30.88 -7.74
N ALA A 556 19.12 31.56 -8.33
CA ALA A 556 19.63 32.83 -7.82
C ALA A 556 18.57 33.96 -7.77
N ASP A 557 17.51 33.87 -8.58
CA ASP A 557 16.40 34.84 -8.63
C ASP A 557 15.12 34.35 -7.94
N GLN A 558 15.11 33.18 -7.29
CA GLN A 558 13.94 32.66 -6.55
C GLN A 558 13.97 33.00 -5.05
N GLN A 559 15.00 33.71 -4.59
CA GLN A 559 15.11 34.27 -3.23
C GLN A 559 15.03 35.81 -3.24
N THR A 560 13.97 36.37 -3.84
CA THR A 560 13.54 37.73 -3.48
C THR A 560 12.04 37.70 -3.22
N PRO A 561 11.58 37.59 -1.96
CA PRO A 561 10.20 37.94 -1.66
C PRO A 561 10.05 39.46 -1.85
N ALA A 562 9.05 39.87 -2.63
CA ALA A 562 8.60 41.25 -2.65
C ALA A 562 8.26 41.64 -1.20
N ALA A 563 8.95 42.65 -0.68
CA ALA A 563 8.74 43.16 0.67
C ALA A 563 7.26 43.61 0.83
N PRO A 564 6.55 43.20 1.90
CA PRO A 564 5.29 43.82 2.24
C PRO A 564 5.54 45.28 2.66
N ALA A 565 4.63 46.16 2.25
CA ALA A 565 4.64 47.57 2.60
C ALA A 565 4.77 47.77 4.13
N ALA A 566 5.66 48.68 4.52
CA ALA A 566 6.04 48.95 5.89
C ALA A 566 4.87 49.46 6.76
N ALA A 567 4.80 48.95 7.99
CA ALA A 567 4.11 49.55 9.13
C ALA A 567 5.07 49.52 10.34
N PRO A 568 4.94 50.43 11.33
CA PRO A 568 6.08 51.05 12.01
C PRO A 568 6.80 50.17 13.02
N GLN A 569 8.11 50.40 13.14
CA GLN A 569 9.05 49.76 14.05
C GLN A 569 8.79 50.14 15.53
N GLN A 570 8.93 49.14 16.41
CA GLN A 570 9.48 49.30 17.76
C GLN A 570 10.46 48.15 18.07
N PRO A 571 11.46 48.39 18.94
CA PRO A 571 12.80 47.83 18.78
C PRO A 571 13.01 46.47 19.45
N ALA A 572 14.04 45.81 18.92
CA ALA A 572 14.52 44.48 19.25
C ALA A 572 15.19 44.38 20.62
N ASP A 573 15.14 43.17 21.18
CA ASP A 573 16.16 42.69 22.11
C ASP A 573 16.77 41.39 21.57
N ALA A 574 18.09 41.30 21.69
CA ALA A 574 18.96 40.35 20.99
C ALA A 574 19.27 39.11 21.84
N GLY A 575 19.47 37.96 21.19
CA GLY A 575 20.01 36.76 21.84
C GLY A 575 20.40 35.68 20.82
N ALA A 576 21.71 35.48 20.66
CA ALA A 576 22.37 34.71 19.62
C ALA A 576 22.30 33.17 19.78
N GLY A 577 22.56 32.47 18.68
CA GLY A 577 22.89 31.03 18.68
C GLY A 577 23.10 30.45 17.28
N MET A 578 24.29 30.64 16.70
CA MET A 578 24.74 29.96 15.48
C MET A 578 24.89 28.45 15.72
N ALA A 579 24.22 27.63 14.91
CA ALA A 579 24.58 26.22 14.73
C ALA A 579 24.57 25.83 13.24
N SER A 580 25.74 25.33 12.84
CA SER A 580 26.22 24.75 11.57
C SER A 580 25.21 24.17 10.56
N LEU A 581 25.41 24.56 9.30
CA LEU A 581 24.60 24.33 8.10
C LEU A 581 25.00 23.04 7.33
N ARG A 582 25.13 21.89 8.02
CA ARG A 582 25.56 20.61 7.40
C ARG A 582 24.67 19.38 7.64
N SER A 583 23.46 19.52 8.18
CA SER A 583 22.55 18.38 8.45
C SER A 583 21.27 18.30 7.60
N LEU A 584 21.17 19.08 6.51
CA LEU A 584 19.90 19.32 5.79
C LEU A 584 19.63 18.46 4.54
N ILE A 585 20.34 17.34 4.34
CA ILE A 585 20.12 16.47 3.17
C ILE A 585 19.78 15.05 3.64
N GLY A 586 18.48 14.78 3.76
CA GLY A 586 17.95 13.46 4.07
C GLY A 586 18.03 12.52 2.87
N ILE A 587 19.12 11.77 2.78
CA ILE A 587 19.25 10.58 1.91
C ILE A 587 18.74 9.37 2.72
N PRO A 588 17.85 8.51 2.18
CA PRO A 588 17.52 7.23 2.82
C PRO A 588 18.77 6.35 2.97
N THR A 589 19.06 5.91 4.19
CA THR A 589 20.28 5.17 4.57
C THR A 589 20.51 3.85 3.81
N TRP A 590 19.48 3.30 3.13
CA TRP A 590 19.64 2.08 2.31
C TRP A 590 20.09 2.34 0.86
N MET A 591 19.95 3.57 0.33
CA MET A 591 20.45 3.91 -1.02
C MET A 591 21.97 4.14 -1.07
N ALA A 592 22.60 4.54 0.05
CA ALA A 592 24.05 4.69 0.13
C ALA A 592 24.80 3.33 0.14
N SER A 593 24.13 2.27 0.61
CA SER A 593 24.75 0.95 0.80
C SER A 593 24.97 0.17 -0.52
N VAL A 594 24.09 0.34 -1.52
CA VAL A 594 24.22 -0.36 -2.81
C VAL A 594 25.35 0.21 -3.67
N VAL A 595 25.56 1.53 -3.63
CA VAL A 595 26.65 2.21 -4.37
C VAL A 595 28.02 1.97 -3.71
N SER A 596 28.06 1.78 -2.39
CA SER A 596 29.30 1.44 -1.67
C SER A 596 29.71 -0.03 -1.82
N THR A 597 28.75 -0.94 -1.99
CA THR A 597 29.03 -2.40 -2.06
C THR A 597 29.55 -2.82 -3.44
N MET A 598 29.21 -2.08 -4.52
CA MET A 598 29.72 -2.36 -5.87
C MET A 598 31.11 -1.78 -6.16
N ARG A 599 31.67 -0.92 -5.30
CA ARG A 599 33.05 -0.40 -5.44
C ARG A 599 34.13 -1.27 -4.78
N ASN A 600 33.77 -2.20 -3.90
CA ASN A 600 34.73 -2.95 -3.09
C ASN A 600 35.02 -4.40 -3.54
N PHE A 601 34.55 -4.81 -4.72
CA PHE A 601 34.99 -6.06 -5.36
C PHE A 601 35.82 -5.77 -6.61
N GLY A 602 36.94 -5.07 -6.42
CA GLY A 602 38.05 -5.04 -7.39
C GLY A 602 39.09 -6.06 -6.96
N TYR A 603 39.09 -7.25 -7.56
CA TYR A 603 40.24 -8.15 -7.52
C TYR A 603 41.33 -7.56 -8.41
N GLY A 604 42.42 -7.10 -7.80
CA GLY A 604 43.67 -6.81 -8.50
C GLY A 604 44.72 -7.86 -8.13
N ALA A 605 45.34 -8.45 -9.14
CA ALA A 605 46.80 -8.66 -9.26
C ALA A 605 47.08 -9.85 -10.19
N GLY A 606 47.77 -9.55 -11.28
CA GLY A 606 48.36 -10.49 -12.22
C GLY A 606 49.33 -9.70 -13.08
N GLU A 607 50.42 -9.24 -12.45
CA GLU A 607 51.58 -8.71 -13.14
C GLU A 607 52.12 -9.81 -14.08
N ASP A 608 52.28 -9.49 -15.37
CA ASP A 608 53.27 -10.20 -16.16
C ASP A 608 54.00 -9.23 -17.10
N LYS A 609 55.33 -9.26 -16.96
CA LYS A 609 56.29 -8.38 -17.61
C LYS A 609 56.46 -8.81 -19.06
N SER A 610 56.35 -7.86 -20.00
CA SER A 610 56.86 -8.04 -21.37
C SER A 610 58.06 -7.11 -21.59
N PRO A 611 59.20 -7.59 -22.12
CA PRO A 611 60.37 -6.77 -22.34
C PRO A 611 60.32 -6.02 -23.68
N SER A 612 60.90 -4.82 -23.64
CA SER A 612 61.52 -4.04 -24.72
C SER A 612 61.39 -4.52 -26.17
N ARG A 613 60.87 -3.60 -27.00
CA ARG A 613 61.12 -3.52 -28.45
C ARG A 613 62.63 -3.54 -28.76
N ASN A 614 62.99 -4.33 -29.76
CA ASN A 614 64.08 -4.03 -30.67
C ASN A 614 63.52 -4.06 -32.10
N ARG A 615 63.74 -2.93 -32.81
CA ARG A 615 63.35 -2.57 -34.19
C ARG A 615 61.90 -2.15 -34.42
#